data_AF-A0AAW2X3B0-F1
#
_entry.id   AF-A0AAW2X3B0-F1
#
_cell.length_a   1.000
_cell.length_b   1.000
_cell.length_c   1.000
_cell.angle_alpha   90.00
_cell.angle_beta   90.00
_cell.angle_gamma   90.00
#
_symmetry.space_group_name_H-M   'P 1'
#
loop_
_entity.id
_entity.type
_entity.pdbx_description
1 polymer ?
#
loop_
_entity_poly.entity_id
_entity_poly.type
_entity_poly.pdbx_seq_one_letter_code
_entity_poly.pdbx_strand_id
1 'polypeptide(L)'
;MEEGSMCHPSDAEAWRHFDRTHPNFAVEPRNVRLGLCTDGFAPYGQYDRTYFCWPVILTPYNLSPGMCMSSEYMFLTMVIPGLSNPKRLIDVYLEPLIEELQKLWHVGVLTRDSARDERFAMRAALMWTVNDLPAYGMASGWSTFC
;
A
#
# COMPACT_ATOMS: atom_id res chain seq x y z
N MET A 1 2.66 -3.30 -29.19
CA MET A 1 3.27 -3.17 -27.85
C MET A 1 4.54 -3.99 -27.87
N GLU A 2 5.68 -3.39 -27.56
CA GLU A 2 6.97 -4.09 -27.53
C GLU A 2 6.98 -5.11 -26.38
N GLU A 3 7.41 -6.33 -26.66
CA GLU A 3 7.71 -7.33 -25.63
C GLU A 3 8.83 -6.78 -24.73
N GLY A 4 8.47 -6.35 -23.52
CA GLY A 4 9.42 -5.83 -22.52
C GLY A 4 9.06 -4.47 -21.91
N SER A 5 8.04 -3.77 -22.41
CA SER A 5 7.58 -2.53 -21.77
C SER A 5 6.61 -2.82 -20.62
N MET A 6 7.00 -2.50 -19.38
CA MET A 6 6.11 -2.56 -18.22
C MET A 6 5.12 -1.39 -18.26
N CYS A 7 3.86 -1.66 -18.59
CA CYS A 7 2.80 -0.66 -18.64
C CYS A 7 1.91 -0.71 -17.40
N HIS A 8 1.95 -1.80 -16.65
CA HIS A 8 1.20 -2.01 -15.42
C HIS A 8 2.03 -2.77 -14.38
N PRO A 9 1.82 -2.58 -13.07
CA PRO A 9 2.54 -3.36 -12.06
C PRO A 9 2.33 -4.88 -12.15
N SER A 10 1.25 -5.34 -12.80
CA SER A 10 1.04 -6.78 -13.08
C SER A 10 1.97 -7.35 -14.14
N ASP A 11 2.60 -6.51 -14.96
CA ASP A 11 3.56 -6.95 -15.97
C ASP A 11 4.92 -7.30 -15.34
N ALA A 12 5.16 -6.83 -14.11
CA ALA A 12 6.42 -7.00 -13.41
C ALA A 12 6.64 -8.45 -12.93
N GLU A 13 7.91 -8.87 -12.92
CA GLU A 13 8.29 -10.20 -12.44
C GLU A 13 7.95 -10.40 -10.95
N ALA A 14 7.91 -9.33 -10.15
CA ALA A 14 7.47 -9.39 -8.76
C ALA A 14 6.02 -9.90 -8.63
N TRP A 15 5.12 -9.47 -9.52
CA TRP A 15 3.73 -9.95 -9.54
C TRP A 15 3.66 -11.42 -9.93
N ARG A 16 4.36 -11.80 -10.99
CA ARG A 16 4.43 -13.20 -11.45
C ARG A 16 5.04 -14.11 -10.39
N HIS A 17 6.08 -13.65 -9.70
CA HIS A 17 6.68 -14.36 -8.60
C HIS A 17 5.71 -14.52 -7.43
N PHE A 18 5.02 -13.46 -7.05
CA PHE A 18 4.01 -13.53 -5.99
C PHE A 18 2.92 -14.56 -6.31
N ASP A 19 2.42 -14.59 -7.55
CA ASP A 19 1.39 -15.54 -7.97
C ASP A 19 1.88 -16.99 -7.95
N ARG A 20 3.14 -17.24 -8.32
CA ARG A 20 3.77 -18.57 -8.21
C ARG A 20 3.95 -19.01 -6.76
N THR A 21 4.30 -18.09 -5.87
CA THR A 21 4.53 -18.37 -4.45
C THR A 21 3.20 -18.56 -3.68
N HIS A 22 2.14 -17.87 -4.10
CA HIS A 22 0.83 -17.90 -3.44
C HIS A 22 -0.30 -18.31 -4.40
N PRO A 23 -0.28 -19.53 -4.96
CA PRO A 23 -1.28 -19.96 -5.95
C PRO A 23 -2.71 -19.95 -5.40
N ASN A 24 -2.89 -20.27 -4.12
CA ASN A 24 -4.18 -20.21 -3.43
C ASN A 24 -4.76 -18.79 -3.34
N PHE A 25 -3.92 -17.76 -3.41
CA PHE A 25 -4.37 -16.38 -3.51
C PHE A 25 -4.63 -16.00 -4.97
N ALA A 26 -3.73 -16.36 -5.88
CA ALA A 26 -3.80 -16.00 -7.29
C ALA A 26 -4.97 -16.66 -8.05
N VAL A 27 -5.45 -17.82 -7.58
CA VAL A 27 -6.58 -18.54 -8.20
C VAL A 27 -7.88 -17.72 -8.22
N GLU A 28 -8.06 -16.81 -7.27
CA GLU A 28 -9.20 -15.89 -7.24
C GLU A 28 -8.74 -14.52 -7.78
N PRO A 29 -9.02 -14.19 -9.05
CA PRO A 29 -8.54 -12.96 -9.68
C PRO A 29 -9.15 -11.69 -9.06
N ARG A 30 -10.26 -11.82 -8.31
CA ARG A 30 -10.91 -10.72 -7.58
C ARG A 30 -10.19 -10.38 -6.27
N ASN A 31 -9.16 -11.14 -5.88
CA ASN A 31 -8.30 -10.78 -4.75
C ASN A 31 -7.45 -9.54 -5.08
N VAL A 32 -7.32 -8.66 -4.10
CA VAL A 32 -6.75 -7.31 -4.29
C VAL A 32 -5.26 -7.30 -3.93
N ARG A 33 -4.45 -6.69 -4.78
CA ARG A 33 -3.03 -6.40 -4.54
C ARG A 33 -2.89 -4.92 -4.26
N LEU A 34 -2.30 -4.61 -3.12
CA LEU A 34 -2.19 -3.26 -2.58
C LEU A 34 -0.74 -2.78 -2.65
N GLY A 35 -0.57 -1.50 -2.92
CA GLY A 35 0.64 -0.73 -2.63
C GLY A 35 0.40 0.17 -1.44
N LEU A 36 1.42 0.30 -0.59
CA LEU A 36 1.43 1.27 0.51
C LEU A 36 2.46 2.34 0.18
N CYS A 37 2.10 3.61 0.32
CA CYS A 37 3.08 4.68 0.33
C CYS A 37 2.92 5.55 1.56
N THR A 38 4.05 6.02 2.08
CA THR A 38 4.07 7.00 3.15
C THR A 38 5.23 7.96 2.95
N ASP A 39 4.99 9.21 3.29
CA ASP A 39 5.98 10.28 3.21
C ASP A 39 5.70 11.29 4.33
N GLY A 40 6.72 12.05 4.72
CA GLY A 40 6.61 13.11 5.70
C GLY A 40 6.66 14.49 5.05
N PHE A 41 5.60 15.28 5.19
CA PHE A 41 5.59 16.66 4.70
C PHE A 41 5.29 17.68 5.81
N ALA A 42 5.82 18.90 5.66
CA ALA A 42 5.62 20.02 6.59
C ALA A 42 4.66 21.06 5.96
N PRO A 43 3.36 21.04 6.30
CA PRO A 43 2.36 21.89 5.63
C PRO A 43 2.58 23.41 5.79
N TYR A 44 3.27 23.86 6.85
CA TYR A 44 3.32 25.27 7.22
C TYR A 44 4.64 26.01 6.89
N GLY A 45 5.65 25.32 6.32
CA GLY A 45 6.91 25.95 5.91
C GLY A 45 7.72 26.59 7.06
N GLN A 46 8.89 27.15 6.73
CA GLN A 46 10.00 27.50 7.66
C GLN A 46 9.72 28.46 8.84
N TYR A 47 8.51 29.02 8.98
CA TYR A 47 8.33 30.25 9.78
C TYR A 47 7.64 30.11 11.14
N ASP A 48 7.00 29.00 11.48
CA ASP A 48 6.58 28.79 12.87
C ASP A 48 6.23 27.33 13.14
N ARG A 49 6.84 26.74 14.19
CA ARG A 49 6.67 25.37 14.73
C ARG A 49 6.60 24.25 13.68
N THR A 50 7.65 23.43 13.60
CA THR A 50 7.79 22.32 12.64
C THR A 50 6.73 21.22 12.86
N TYR A 51 5.51 21.45 12.38
CA TYR A 51 4.46 20.45 12.34
C TYR A 51 4.69 19.57 11.11
N PHE A 52 4.92 18.29 11.34
CA PHE A 52 5.03 17.25 10.33
C PHE A 52 3.73 16.48 10.23
N CYS A 53 3.40 16.10 9.01
CA CYS A 53 2.27 15.26 8.69
C CYS A 53 2.78 14.07 7.88
N TRP A 54 2.40 12.87 8.30
CA TRP A 54 2.74 11.62 7.64
C TRP A 54 1.47 10.94 7.13
N PRO A 55 1.06 11.18 5.88
CA PRO A 55 0.02 10.40 5.23
C PRO A 55 0.51 8.97 5.00
N VAL A 56 -0.40 8.03 5.23
CA VAL A 56 -0.28 6.64 4.82
C VAL A 56 -1.38 6.37 3.82
N ILE A 57 -1.00 6.02 2.60
CA ILE A 57 -1.91 5.87 1.47
C ILE A 57 -1.83 4.42 0.97
N LEU A 58 -3.00 3.79 0.79
CA LEU A 58 -3.13 2.49 0.14
C LEU A 58 -3.72 2.64 -1.26
N THR A 59 -3.15 1.89 -2.21
CA THR A 59 -3.56 1.92 -3.61
C THR A 59 -3.83 0.50 -4.11
N PRO A 60 -5.03 0.19 -4.64
CA PRO A 60 -5.31 -1.10 -5.27
C PRO A 60 -4.75 -1.13 -6.70
N TYR A 61 -3.80 -2.03 -6.94
CA TYR A 61 -3.18 -2.20 -8.25
C TYR A 61 -3.94 -3.13 -9.20
N ASN A 62 -5.13 -3.61 -8.83
CA ASN A 62 -5.97 -4.39 -9.76
C ASN A 62 -6.67 -3.52 -10.81
N LEU A 63 -6.65 -2.19 -10.64
CA LEU A 63 -7.25 -1.24 -11.56
C LEU A 63 -6.36 -0.99 -12.78
N SER A 64 -6.96 -0.55 -13.90
CA SER A 64 -6.20 -0.22 -15.11
C SER A 64 -5.11 0.83 -14.84
N PRO A 65 -4.02 0.89 -15.66
CA PRO A 65 -2.89 1.79 -15.43
C PRO A 65 -3.25 3.27 -15.21
N GLY A 66 -4.27 3.78 -15.92
CA GLY A 66 -4.72 5.16 -15.77
C GLY A 66 -5.56 5.41 -14.51
N MET A 67 -6.17 4.36 -13.95
CA MET A 67 -6.99 4.43 -12.75
C MET A 67 -6.19 4.14 -11.49
N CYS A 68 -5.28 3.16 -11.51
CA CYS A 68 -4.57 2.75 -10.30
C CYS A 68 -3.70 3.87 -9.70
N MET A 69 -3.26 4.84 -10.51
CA MET A 69 -2.49 6.01 -10.05
C MET A 69 -3.34 7.28 -9.89
N SER A 70 -4.67 7.19 -10.04
CA SER A 70 -5.57 8.34 -9.88
C SER A 70 -5.89 8.57 -8.40
N SER A 71 -5.99 9.83 -8.00
CA SER A 71 -6.26 10.22 -6.60
C SER A 71 -7.58 9.67 -6.06
N GLU A 72 -8.57 9.42 -6.93
CA GLU A 72 -9.88 8.85 -6.57
C GLU A 72 -9.79 7.39 -6.11
N TYR A 73 -8.71 6.69 -6.48
CA TYR A 73 -8.46 5.31 -6.11
C TYR A 73 -7.30 5.16 -5.11
N MET A 74 -6.78 6.28 -4.61
CA MET A 74 -5.83 6.31 -3.51
C MET A 74 -6.58 6.54 -2.19
N PHE A 75 -6.47 5.57 -1.28
CA PHE A 75 -7.13 5.65 0.01
C PHE A 75 -6.16 6.21 1.05
N LEU A 76 -6.43 7.41 1.54
CA LEU A 76 -5.74 7.94 2.72
C LEU A 76 -6.23 7.17 3.95
N THR A 77 -5.47 6.17 4.37
CA THR A 77 -5.86 5.26 5.46
C THR A 77 -5.48 5.79 6.83
N MET A 78 -4.41 6.58 6.90
CA MET A 78 -3.98 7.20 8.15
C MET A 78 -3.29 8.53 7.89
N VAL A 79 -3.45 9.44 8.84
CA VAL A 79 -2.68 10.68 8.94
C VAL A 79 -2.03 10.69 10.31
N ILE A 80 -0.70 10.71 10.36
CA ILE A 80 0.07 10.79 11.61
C ILE A 80 0.58 12.23 11.77
N PRO A 81 -0.10 13.07 12.56
CA PRO A 81 0.38 14.41 12.87
C PRO A 81 1.43 14.39 13.98
N GLY A 82 2.43 15.27 13.91
CA GLY A 82 3.40 15.41 15.00
C GLY A 82 4.24 16.68 14.92
N LEU A 83 4.64 17.21 16.08
CA LEU A 83 5.60 18.33 16.17
C LEU A 83 7.05 17.92 15.81
N SER A 84 7.27 16.63 15.59
CA SER A 84 8.53 16.06 15.15
C SER A 84 8.25 14.82 14.30
N ASN A 85 9.17 14.51 13.38
CA ASN A 85 9.11 13.28 12.60
C ASN A 85 8.89 12.06 13.52
N PRO A 86 7.92 11.17 13.22
CA PRO A 86 7.60 9.99 14.03
C PRO A 86 8.78 9.04 14.24
N LYS A 87 9.86 9.13 13.44
CA LYS A 87 11.12 8.36 13.57
C LYS A 87 10.88 6.89 13.94
N ARG A 88 11.07 6.56 15.23
CA ARG A 88 11.06 5.20 15.80
C ARG A 88 9.68 4.70 16.27
N LEU A 89 8.64 5.53 16.18
CA LEU A 89 7.29 5.19 16.66
C LEU A 89 6.31 4.89 15.51
N ILE A 90 6.78 4.92 14.26
CA ILE A 90 5.90 4.71 13.10
C ILE A 90 5.27 3.32 13.11
N ASP A 91 5.97 2.32 13.64
CA ASP A 91 5.47 0.96 13.87
C ASP A 91 4.26 0.93 14.79
N VAL A 92 4.27 1.71 15.88
CA VAL A 92 3.14 1.85 16.81
C VAL A 92 1.92 2.44 16.10
N TYR A 93 2.13 3.43 15.25
CA TYR A 93 1.03 4.03 14.49
C TYR A 93 0.51 3.08 13.40
N LEU A 94 1.37 2.28 12.78
CA LEU A 94 0.99 1.35 11.72
C LEU A 94 0.35 0.05 12.25
N GLU A 95 0.48 -0.28 13.53
CA GLU A 95 -0.10 -1.48 14.17
C GLU A 95 -1.56 -1.77 13.75
N PRO A 96 -2.53 -0.84 13.87
CA PRO A 96 -3.91 -1.11 13.46
C PRO A 96 -4.03 -1.44 11.96
N LEU A 97 -3.26 -0.75 11.11
CA LEU A 97 -3.26 -1.02 9.67
C LEU A 97 -2.67 -2.41 9.37
N ILE A 98 -1.59 -2.79 10.07
CA ILE A 98 -0.96 -4.10 9.94
C ILE A 98 -1.95 -5.21 10.35
N GLU A 99 -2.68 -5.04 11.44
CA GLU A 99 -3.71 -6.00 11.85
C GLU A 99 -4.80 -6.17 10.80
N GLU A 100 -5.29 -5.07 10.20
CA GLU A 100 -6.30 -5.13 9.14
C GLU A 100 -5.78 -5.83 7.89
N LEU A 101 -4.53 -5.54 7.48
CA LEU A 101 -3.87 -6.21 6.36
C LEU A 101 -3.67 -7.71 6.64
N GLN A 102 -3.33 -8.09 7.86
CA GLN A 102 -3.24 -9.49 8.27
C GLN A 102 -4.61 -10.19 8.23
N LYS A 103 -5.68 -9.53 8.70
CA LYS A 103 -7.05 -10.05 8.62
C LYS A 103 -7.46 -10.25 7.15
N LEU A 104 -7.20 -9.27 6.29
CA LEU A 104 -7.46 -9.36 4.84
C LEU A 104 -6.67 -10.47 4.17
N TRP A 105 -5.42 -10.70 4.60
CA TRP A 105 -4.59 -11.76 4.05
C TRP A 105 -5.02 -13.15 4.51
N HIS A 106 -5.25 -13.36 5.80
CA HIS A 106 -5.49 -14.71 6.35
C HIS A 106 -6.95 -15.15 6.25
N VAL A 107 -7.90 -14.23 6.49
CA VAL A 107 -9.33 -14.53 6.55
C VAL A 107 -10.05 -14.01 5.31
N GLY A 108 -9.69 -12.80 4.89
CA GLY A 108 -10.45 -12.07 3.87
C GLY A 108 -11.77 -11.51 4.40
N VAL A 109 -12.52 -10.87 3.53
CA VAL A 109 -13.83 -10.28 3.81
C VAL A 109 -14.85 -10.83 2.82
N LEU A 110 -16.05 -11.16 3.31
CA LEU A 110 -17.13 -11.61 2.43
C LEU A 110 -17.62 -10.42 1.59
N THR A 111 -17.39 -10.49 0.29
CA THR A 111 -17.72 -9.44 -0.67
C THR A 111 -18.68 -9.99 -1.73
N ARG A 112 -19.57 -9.13 -2.24
CA ARG A 112 -20.49 -9.48 -3.34
C ARG A 112 -19.95 -8.90 -4.63
N ASP A 113 -19.76 -9.76 -5.62
CA ASP A 113 -19.52 -9.39 -7.00
C ASP A 113 -20.88 -9.05 -7.63
N SER A 114 -21.10 -7.76 -7.94
CA SER A 114 -22.38 -7.31 -8.51
C SER A 114 -22.58 -7.75 -9.95
N ALA A 115 -21.51 -8.01 -10.70
CA ALA A 115 -21.60 -8.44 -12.09
C ALA A 115 -21.99 -9.91 -12.20
N ARG A 116 -21.54 -10.74 -11.25
CA ARG A 116 -21.83 -12.19 -11.20
C ARG A 116 -22.94 -12.56 -10.24
N ASP A 117 -23.38 -11.62 -9.42
CA ASP A 117 -24.29 -11.83 -8.29
C ASP A 117 -23.86 -12.95 -7.32
N GLU A 118 -22.56 -13.03 -7.07
CA GLU A 118 -21.96 -14.07 -6.24
C GLU A 118 -21.26 -13.47 -5.03
N ARG A 119 -21.28 -14.21 -3.92
CA ARG A 119 -20.47 -13.88 -2.74
C ARG A 119 -19.19 -14.69 -2.75
N PHE A 120 -18.08 -14.03 -2.47
CA PHE A 120 -16.77 -14.67 -2.35
C PHE A 120 -16.00 -14.05 -1.19
N ALA A 121 -15.01 -14.79 -0.67
CA ALA A 121 -14.09 -14.26 0.32
C ALA A 121 -12.98 -13.50 -0.41
N MET A 122 -13.08 -12.17 -0.44
CA MET A 122 -12.05 -11.30 -1.01
C MET A 122 -10.88 -11.21 -0.03
N ARG A 123 -9.70 -11.58 -0.49
CA ARG A 123 -8.44 -11.39 0.24
C ARG A 123 -7.67 -10.23 -0.35
N ALA A 124 -6.84 -9.59 0.46
CA ALA A 124 -5.90 -8.59 -0.02
C ALA A 124 -4.46 -8.92 0.38
N ALA A 125 -3.51 -8.53 -0.46
CA ALA A 125 -2.08 -8.70 -0.24
C ALA A 125 -1.36 -7.38 -0.44
N LEU A 126 -0.50 -7.00 0.51
CA LEU A 126 0.41 -5.88 0.34
C LEU A 126 1.62 -6.34 -0.48
N MET A 127 1.80 -5.78 -1.67
CA MET A 127 2.84 -6.19 -2.62
C MET A 127 4.17 -5.49 -2.37
N TRP A 128 4.15 -4.17 -2.18
CA TRP A 128 5.34 -3.37 -1.92
C TRP A 128 4.98 -2.06 -1.21
N THR A 129 6.00 -1.46 -0.63
CA THR A 129 5.94 -0.13 -0.06
C THR A 129 6.71 0.84 -0.97
N VAL A 130 6.10 1.97 -1.32
CA VAL A 130 6.72 3.04 -2.12
C VAL A 130 7.04 4.17 -1.16
N ASN A 131 8.32 4.29 -0.81
CA ASN A 131 8.80 5.28 0.15
C ASN A 131 10.06 5.93 -0.42
N ASP A 132 10.32 7.20 -0.09
CA ASP A 132 11.63 7.80 -0.30
C ASP A 132 12.67 7.18 0.66
N LEU A 133 13.97 7.39 0.45
CA LEU A 133 15.01 6.75 1.28
C LEU A 133 14.87 7.03 2.79
N PRO A 134 14.54 8.28 3.23
CA PRO A 134 14.17 8.56 4.60
C PRO A 134 12.95 7.76 5.10
N ALA A 135 11.83 7.78 4.36
CA ALA A 135 10.61 7.09 4.75
C ALA A 135 10.76 5.56 4.72
N TYR A 136 11.57 5.01 3.81
CA TYR A 136 11.91 3.60 3.80
C TYR A 136 12.67 3.20 5.07
N GLY A 137 13.67 4.00 5.50
CA GLY A 137 14.41 3.71 6.72
C GLY A 137 13.52 3.72 7.97
N MET A 138 12.53 4.61 8.01
CA MET A 138 11.55 4.67 9.09
C MET A 138 10.53 3.52 9.02
N ALA A 139 9.93 3.25 7.87
CA ALA A 139 8.93 2.20 7.69
C ALA A 139 9.51 0.77 7.82
N SER A 140 10.77 0.56 7.42
CA SER A 140 11.45 -0.74 7.54
C SER A 140 12.10 -0.94 8.91
N GLY A 141 12.42 0.14 9.63
CA GLY A 141 13.23 0.09 10.85
C GLY A 141 14.74 0.01 10.62
N TRP A 142 15.21 0.28 9.39
CA TRP A 142 16.63 0.21 9.01
C TRP A 142 17.24 1.60 8.88
N SER A 143 18.49 1.79 9.34
CA SER A 143 19.21 3.03 9.07
C SER A 143 19.57 3.13 7.58
N THR A 144 18.96 4.07 6.85
CA THR A 144 19.30 4.38 5.45
C THR A 144 20.32 5.51 5.31
N PHE A 145 20.74 6.11 6.42
CA PHE A 145 21.86 7.06 6.43
C PHE A 145 23.19 6.28 6.34
N CYS A 146 23.86 6.40 5.20
CA CYS A 146 25.31 6.20 5.10
C CYS A 146 26.02 7.45 5.62
#